data_AF-A0A498F421-F1
#
_entry.id   AF-A0A498F421-F1
#
_cell.length_a   1.000
_cell.length_b   1.000
_cell.length_c   1.000
_cell.angle_alpha   90.00
_cell.angle_beta   90.00
_cell.angle_gamma   90.00
#
_symmetry.space_group_name_H-M   'P 1'
#
loop_
_entity.id
_entity.type
_entity.pdbx_description
1 polymer ?
#
loop_
_entity_poly.entity_id
_entity_poly.type
_entity_poly.pdbx_seq_one_letter_code
_entity_poly.pdbx_strand_id
1 'polypeptide(L)'
;VETPDSLSPGGSGDVRAALNCGTDGAVKLRIVASSANRRVEFTRTAQVTCESVDVCAPRQLPSGCTVNEVPNKSTDCSVVIDTPNQINENVAGNATIDGAAEFRSESQVDVKLRGNSTIREYLKIDTPSQISLDIGGNSRVQGGVKLQSESQVEFGVSRPVGGGVC
;
A
#
# COMPACT_ATOMS: atom_id res chain seq x y z
N VAL A 1 3.95 -0.12 -23.31
CA VAL A 1 5.01 0.92 -23.15
C VAL A 1 4.60 2.08 -24.02
N GLU A 2 4.58 3.28 -23.46
CA GLU A 2 4.26 4.53 -24.14
C GLU A 2 5.56 5.33 -24.25
N THR A 3 5.88 5.79 -25.45
CA THR A 3 7.05 6.63 -25.75
C THR A 3 6.61 7.78 -26.65
N PRO A 4 7.31 8.92 -26.63
CA PRO A 4 7.06 9.98 -27.60
C PRO A 4 7.46 9.52 -29.00
N ASP A 5 6.65 9.85 -30.01
CA ASP A 5 6.95 9.49 -31.41
C ASP A 5 8.18 10.24 -31.94
N SER A 6 8.41 11.47 -31.46
CA SER A 6 9.61 12.26 -31.76
C SER A 6 9.85 13.34 -30.71
N LEU A 7 11.08 13.81 -30.61
CA LEU A 7 11.46 14.97 -29.81
C LEU A 7 12.23 15.95 -30.69
N SER A 8 11.91 17.24 -30.56
CA SER A 8 12.72 18.31 -31.15
C SER A 8 14.09 18.41 -30.46
N PRO A 9 15.10 19.02 -31.10
CA PRO A 9 16.39 19.28 -30.44
C PRO A 9 16.21 20.05 -29.14
N GLY A 10 16.71 19.49 -28.02
CA GLY A 10 16.55 20.06 -26.68
C GLY A 10 15.19 19.77 -26.01
N GLY A 11 14.29 19.06 -26.69
CA GLY A 11 13.00 18.65 -26.13
C GLY A 11 13.11 17.48 -25.14
N SER A 12 12.09 17.36 -24.29
CA SER A 12 11.90 16.25 -23.34
C SER A 12 10.57 15.56 -23.58
N GLY A 13 10.47 14.29 -23.19
CA GLY A 13 9.22 13.54 -23.23
C GLY A 13 9.25 12.33 -22.31
N ASP A 14 8.07 11.92 -21.85
CA ASP A 14 7.91 10.82 -20.90
C ASP A 14 7.97 9.46 -21.60
N VAL A 15 8.65 8.51 -20.97
CA VAL A 15 8.55 7.08 -21.31
C VAL A 15 7.84 6.38 -20.16
N ARG A 16 6.70 5.75 -20.43
CA ARG A 16 5.90 5.03 -19.43
C ARG A 16 5.82 3.56 -19.77
N ALA A 17 6.13 2.70 -18.80
CA ALA A 17 6.01 1.26 -18.95
C ALA A 17 5.26 0.70 -17.74
N ALA A 18 4.24 -0.12 -18.00
CA ALA A 18 3.67 -0.96 -16.96
C ALA A 18 4.63 -2.12 -16.70
N LEU A 19 5.01 -2.31 -15.45
CA LEU A 19 5.86 -3.41 -15.00
C LEU A 19 5.00 -4.34 -14.14
N ASN A 20 5.00 -5.63 -14.45
CA ASN A 20 4.44 -6.66 -13.59
C ASN A 20 5.50 -7.05 -12.56
N CYS A 21 5.24 -6.79 -11.28
CA CYS A 21 6.17 -7.06 -10.17
C CYS A 21 6.25 -8.54 -9.78
N GLY A 22 6.49 -9.43 -10.75
CA GLY A 22 6.76 -10.85 -10.51
C GLY A 22 8.24 -11.19 -10.36
N THR A 23 9.13 -10.33 -10.87
CA THR A 23 10.59 -10.45 -10.80
C THR A 23 11.22 -9.06 -10.98
N ASP A 24 12.44 -8.86 -10.50
CA ASP A 24 13.26 -7.70 -10.88
C ASP A 24 13.29 -7.55 -12.40
N GLY A 25 13.04 -6.32 -12.85
CA GLY A 25 12.94 -5.96 -14.27
C GLY A 25 14.01 -4.96 -14.67
N ALA A 26 14.40 -4.98 -15.94
CA ALA A 26 15.29 -3.97 -16.50
C ALA A 26 14.60 -3.28 -17.67
N VAL A 27 14.48 -1.95 -17.62
CA VAL A 27 13.98 -1.14 -18.73
C VAL A 27 15.17 -0.65 -19.55
N LYS A 28 15.33 -1.19 -20.76
CA LYS A 28 16.34 -0.74 -21.71
C LYS A 28 15.80 0.41 -22.55
N LEU A 29 16.37 1.60 -22.33
CA LEU A 29 16.09 2.81 -23.09
C LEU A 29 17.07 2.92 -24.25
N ARG A 30 16.55 3.09 -25.47
CA ARG A 30 17.34 3.38 -26.68
C ARG A 30 16.88 4.71 -27.28
N ILE A 31 17.79 5.68 -27.34
CA ILE A 31 17.57 6.99 -27.93
C ILE A 31 18.41 7.08 -29.20
N VAL A 32 17.76 7.38 -30.32
CA VAL A 32 18.43 7.54 -31.62
C VAL A 32 18.21 8.97 -32.09
N ALA A 33 19.31 9.70 -32.30
CA ALA A 33 19.30 10.98 -32.96
C ALA A 33 19.95 10.82 -34.34
N SER A 34 19.26 11.22 -35.40
CA SER A 34 19.77 11.12 -36.77
C SER A 34 19.51 12.38 -37.57
N SER A 35 20.48 12.75 -38.41
CA SER A 35 20.35 13.72 -39.50
C SER A 35 20.70 13.06 -40.82
N ALA A 36 20.66 13.80 -41.93
CA ALA A 36 20.93 13.28 -43.27
C ALA A 36 22.24 12.47 -43.37
N ASN A 37 23.26 12.83 -42.59
CA ASN A 37 24.61 12.29 -42.74
C ASN A 37 25.22 11.77 -41.42
N ARG A 38 24.49 11.83 -40.30
CA ARG A 38 25.01 11.50 -38.97
C ARG A 38 23.96 10.78 -38.15
N ARG A 39 24.39 9.81 -37.35
CA ARG A 39 23.53 9.07 -36.42
C ARG A 39 24.27 8.87 -35.11
N VAL A 40 23.59 9.14 -34.01
CA VAL A 40 24.03 8.86 -32.66
C VAL A 40 23.00 7.96 -32.01
N GLU A 41 23.46 6.89 -31.39
CA GLU A 41 22.63 5.97 -30.63
C GLU A 41 23.13 5.94 -29.19
N PHE A 42 22.22 6.18 -28.26
CA PHE A 42 22.48 6.10 -26.82
C PHE A 42 21.58 5.03 -26.23
N THR A 43 22.18 4.09 -25.49
CA THR A 43 21.45 3.03 -24.81
C THR A 43 21.75 3.08 -23.33
N ARG A 44 20.72 3.07 -22.48
CA ARG A 44 20.83 2.98 -21.02
C ARG A 44 19.85 1.96 -20.48
N THR A 45 20.28 1.17 -19.52
CA THR A 45 19.39 0.25 -18.81
C THR A 45 19.08 0.83 -17.44
N ALA A 46 17.80 0.99 -17.12
CA ALA A 46 17.33 1.30 -15.78
C ALA A 46 16.90 -0.01 -15.11
N GLN A 47 17.54 -0.36 -13.99
CA GLN A 47 17.12 -1.50 -13.17
C GLN A 47 15.90 -1.07 -12.34
N VAL A 48 14.89 -1.92 -12.29
CA VAL A 48 13.69 -1.73 -11.49
C VAL A 48 13.50 -2.98 -10.64
N THR A 49 13.81 -2.85 -9.36
CA THR A 49 13.56 -3.87 -8.36
C THR A 49 12.16 -3.65 -7.82
N CYS A 50 11.29 -4.65 -7.97
CA CYS A 50 10.05 -4.69 -7.24
C CYS A 50 10.32 -5.44 -5.95
N GLU A 51 10.40 -4.75 -4.83
CA GLU A 51 10.53 -5.42 -3.54
C GLU A 51 9.26 -6.26 -3.29
N SER A 52 9.43 -7.58 -3.22
CA SER A 52 8.36 -8.48 -2.79
C SER A 52 8.15 -8.25 -1.30
N VAL A 53 7.08 -7.53 -0.96
CA VAL A 53 6.70 -7.34 0.43
C VAL A 53 5.99 -8.62 0.87
N ASP A 54 6.64 -9.42 1.72
CA ASP A 54 5.95 -10.52 2.39
C ASP A 54 4.96 -9.91 3.41
N VAL A 55 3.68 -9.91 3.05
CA VAL A 55 2.59 -9.39 3.89
C VAL A 55 2.37 -10.27 5.12
N CYS A 56 2.69 -11.56 5.02
CA CYS A 56 2.53 -12.51 6.10
C CYS A 56 3.69 -12.48 7.10
N ALA A 57 4.87 -12.03 6.68
CA ALA A 57 6.03 -11.89 7.54
C ALA A 57 5.70 -11.07 8.80
N PRO A 58 6.22 -11.45 9.98
CA PRO A 58 6.11 -10.62 11.16
C PRO A 58 6.67 -9.22 10.89
N ARG A 59 5.85 -8.19 11.14
CA ARG A 59 6.28 -6.80 11.09
C ARG A 59 6.40 -6.27 12.51
N GLN A 60 7.45 -5.50 12.74
CA GLN A 60 7.57 -4.74 13.98
C GLN A 60 6.77 -3.45 13.82
N LEU A 61 6.11 -3.04 14.90
CA LEU A 61 5.43 -1.77 14.96
C LEU A 61 6.44 -0.64 14.65
N PRO A 62 6.10 0.33 13.78
CA PRO A 62 6.97 1.47 13.51
C PRO A 62 7.38 2.16 14.81
N SER A 63 8.67 2.49 14.91
CA SER A 63 9.18 3.26 16.06
C SER A 63 8.51 4.64 16.10
N GLY A 64 7.99 5.04 17.25
CA GLY A 64 7.32 6.32 17.41
C GLY A 64 6.30 6.29 18.52
N CYS A 65 5.38 7.24 18.47
CA CYS A 65 4.25 7.26 19.39
C CYS A 65 3.21 6.20 19.02
N THR A 66 2.50 5.72 20.04
CA THR A 66 1.37 4.80 19.91
C THR A 66 0.17 5.40 20.62
N VAL A 67 -0.99 5.37 19.98
CA VAL A 67 -2.26 5.74 20.60
C VAL A 67 -3.18 4.52 20.65
N ASN A 68 -4.04 4.46 21.66
CA ASN A 68 -4.94 3.34 21.92
C ASN A 68 -6.40 3.66 21.54
N GLU A 69 -6.60 4.58 20.60
CA GLU A 69 -7.91 5.01 20.11
C GLU A 69 -7.79 5.34 18.63
N VAL A 70 -8.85 5.08 17.85
CA VAL A 70 -8.94 5.52 16.47
C VAL A 70 -9.03 7.06 16.43
N PRO A 71 -8.14 7.75 15.69
CA PRO A 71 -8.14 9.20 15.68
C PRO A 71 -9.36 9.75 14.93
N ASN A 72 -9.99 10.78 15.50
CA ASN A 72 -11.06 11.54 14.84
C ASN A 72 -10.58 12.33 13.59
N LYS A 73 -9.25 12.50 13.46
CA LYS A 73 -8.56 13.20 12.36
C LYS A 73 -7.31 12.40 11.98
N SER A 74 -6.30 13.05 11.41
CA SER A 74 -5.01 12.41 11.17
C SER A 74 -4.15 12.34 12.43
N THR A 75 -3.32 11.31 12.52
CA THR A 75 -2.30 11.13 13.55
C THR A 75 -1.00 10.67 12.90
N ASP A 76 0.11 11.15 13.44
CA ASP A 76 1.45 10.72 13.05
C ASP A 76 1.86 9.42 13.78
N CYS A 77 1.07 9.00 14.77
CA CYS A 77 1.33 7.83 15.60
C CYS A 77 0.79 6.54 14.99
N SER A 78 1.33 5.40 15.44
CA SER A 78 0.65 4.12 15.23
C SER A 78 -0.57 4.01 16.15
N VAL A 79 -1.62 3.33 15.69
CA VAL A 79 -2.81 3.01 16.48
C VAL A 79 -2.69 1.55 16.91
N VAL A 80 -2.75 1.29 18.22
CA VAL A 80 -2.72 -0.07 18.78
C VAL A 80 -3.84 -0.21 19.79
N ILE A 81 -4.90 -0.93 19.43
CA ILE A 81 -6.01 -1.24 20.31
C ILE A 81 -5.88 -2.71 20.71
N ASP A 82 -5.59 -2.93 21.99
CA ASP A 82 -5.37 -4.25 22.57
C ASP A 82 -6.27 -4.42 23.79
N THR A 83 -7.27 -5.28 23.66
CA THR A 83 -8.32 -5.43 24.68
C THR A 83 -8.93 -6.82 24.61
N PRO A 84 -9.26 -7.46 25.76
CA PRO A 84 -9.96 -8.74 25.73
C PRO A 84 -11.39 -8.63 25.18
N ASN A 85 -11.94 -7.41 25.10
CA ASN A 85 -13.30 -7.16 24.66
C ASN A 85 -13.41 -7.04 23.14
N GLN A 86 -14.64 -7.15 22.63
CA GLN A 86 -14.94 -6.89 21.23
C GLN A 86 -14.44 -5.50 20.81
N ILE A 87 -13.82 -5.43 19.64
CA ILE A 87 -13.40 -4.19 18.99
C ILE A 87 -14.42 -3.87 17.89
N ASN A 88 -14.94 -2.64 17.88
CA ASN A 88 -15.82 -2.14 16.83
C ASN A 88 -15.40 -0.71 16.47
N GLU A 89 -14.60 -0.59 15.42
CA GLU A 89 -13.86 0.63 15.11
C GLU A 89 -14.12 1.11 13.69
N ASN A 90 -14.19 2.43 13.52
CA ASN A 90 -14.50 3.05 12.23
C ASN A 90 -13.55 4.21 11.94
N VAL A 91 -12.62 3.99 11.01
CA VAL A 91 -11.71 5.02 10.48
C VAL A 91 -12.39 5.69 9.29
N ALA A 92 -13.13 6.77 9.57
CA ALA A 92 -13.94 7.46 8.59
C ALA A 92 -13.38 8.84 8.17
N GLY A 93 -14.00 9.44 7.15
CA GLY A 93 -13.68 10.78 6.69
C GLY A 93 -12.35 10.86 5.94
N ASN A 94 -11.52 11.85 6.25
CA ASN A 94 -10.21 12.06 5.64
C ASN A 94 -9.06 11.78 6.63
N ALA A 95 -9.30 10.91 7.62
CA ALA A 95 -8.31 10.57 8.64
C ALA A 95 -7.11 9.83 8.01
N THR A 96 -5.90 10.22 8.38
CA THR A 96 -4.67 9.50 8.02
C THR A 96 -3.98 8.98 9.28
N ILE A 97 -3.67 7.70 9.31
CA ILE A 97 -2.77 7.09 10.29
C ILE A 97 -1.43 6.91 9.56
N ASP A 98 -0.45 7.74 9.91
CA ASP A 98 0.88 7.67 9.28
C ASP A 98 1.67 6.45 9.77
N GLY A 99 1.37 5.96 10.97
CA GLY A 99 1.92 4.70 11.49
C GLY A 99 1.14 3.46 11.05
N ALA A 100 1.33 2.37 11.80
CA ALA A 100 0.56 1.14 11.64
C ALA A 100 -0.74 1.19 12.44
N ALA A 101 -1.72 0.37 12.06
CA ALA A 101 -2.92 0.13 12.84
C ALA A 101 -2.97 -1.36 13.25
N GLU A 102 -2.95 -1.64 14.54
CA GLU A 102 -3.07 -2.99 15.09
C GLU A 102 -4.29 -3.09 16.00
N PHE A 103 -5.15 -4.07 15.73
CA PHE A 103 -6.32 -4.40 16.55
C PHE A 103 -6.16 -5.83 17.08
N ARG A 104 -6.00 -5.98 18.39
CA ARG A 104 -5.81 -7.26 19.07
C ARG A 104 -6.92 -7.47 20.07
N SER A 105 -7.60 -8.61 19.96
CA SER A 105 -8.70 -8.96 20.88
C SER A 105 -8.82 -10.45 21.12
N GLU A 106 -9.32 -10.83 22.29
CA GLU A 106 -9.77 -12.20 22.58
C GLU A 106 -11.20 -12.46 22.05
N SER A 107 -11.87 -11.41 21.57
CA SER A 107 -13.24 -11.42 21.05
C SER A 107 -13.29 -10.93 19.60
N GLN A 108 -14.50 -10.75 19.08
CA GLN A 108 -14.73 -10.34 17.70
C GLN A 108 -14.09 -8.99 17.40
N VAL A 109 -13.62 -8.80 16.16
CA VAL A 109 -13.07 -7.52 15.69
C VAL A 109 -13.81 -7.10 14.42
N ASP A 110 -14.52 -5.97 14.50
CA ASP A 110 -15.16 -5.28 13.38
C ASP A 110 -14.42 -3.96 13.13
N VAL A 111 -13.77 -3.83 11.98
CA VAL A 111 -13.03 -2.62 11.58
C VAL A 111 -13.54 -2.15 10.23
N LYS A 112 -13.93 -0.88 10.16
CA LYS A 112 -14.38 -0.25 8.91
C LYS A 112 -13.49 0.93 8.54
N LEU A 113 -13.02 0.95 7.29
CA LEU A 113 -12.39 2.12 6.69
C LEU A 113 -13.36 2.73 5.67
N ARG A 114 -13.73 4.00 5.85
CA ARG A 114 -14.72 4.69 5.01
C ARG A 114 -14.24 6.07 4.60
N GLY A 115 -14.82 6.61 3.52
CA GLY A 115 -14.52 7.96 3.02
C GLY A 115 -13.24 7.98 2.19
N ASN A 116 -12.21 8.68 2.65
CA ASN A 116 -10.87 8.78 2.06
C ASN A 116 -9.77 8.47 3.08
N SER A 117 -10.06 7.63 4.08
CA SER A 117 -9.10 7.32 5.15
C SER A 117 -7.88 6.55 4.64
N THR A 118 -6.70 6.82 5.21
CA THR A 118 -5.45 6.19 4.78
C THR A 118 -4.67 5.64 5.97
N ILE A 119 -4.20 4.40 5.86
CA ILE A 119 -3.19 3.81 6.74
C ILE A 119 -1.92 3.64 5.89
N ARG A 120 -0.83 4.29 6.29
CA ARG A 120 0.41 4.30 5.49
C ARG A 120 1.26 3.06 5.67
N GLU A 121 1.41 2.57 6.89
CA GLU A 121 2.27 1.40 7.13
C GLU A 121 1.52 0.11 6.87
N TYR A 122 0.82 -0.47 7.85
CA TYR A 122 0.03 -1.67 7.64
C TYR A 122 -1.17 -1.71 8.57
N LEU A 123 -2.14 -2.55 8.23
CA LEU A 123 -3.27 -2.90 9.09
C LEU A 123 -3.12 -4.35 9.55
N LYS A 124 -3.09 -4.59 10.86
CA LYS A 124 -3.09 -5.92 11.45
C LYS A 124 -4.34 -6.11 12.31
N ILE A 125 -5.04 -7.22 12.14
CA ILE A 125 -6.10 -7.69 13.03
C ILE A 125 -5.73 -9.08 13.53
N ASP A 126 -5.76 -9.27 14.85
CA ASP A 126 -5.33 -10.51 15.52
C ASP A 126 -6.36 -10.87 16.60
N THR A 127 -7.11 -11.95 16.36
CA THR A 127 -8.11 -12.46 17.32
C THR A 127 -8.38 -13.93 17.07
N PRO A 128 -8.55 -14.78 18.11
CA PRO A 128 -9.02 -16.15 17.90
C PRO A 128 -10.49 -16.20 17.42
N SER A 129 -11.23 -15.09 17.52
CA SER A 129 -12.64 -14.99 17.15
C SER A 129 -12.84 -14.43 15.72
N GLN A 130 -14.08 -14.08 15.38
CA GLN A 130 -14.43 -13.62 14.04
C GLN A 130 -13.83 -12.24 13.73
N ILE A 131 -13.38 -12.07 12.48
CA ILE A 131 -12.94 -10.80 11.92
C ILE A 131 -13.96 -10.34 10.88
N SER A 132 -14.40 -9.09 10.97
CA SER A 132 -15.08 -8.38 9.90
C SER A 132 -14.28 -7.13 9.56
N LEU A 133 -13.72 -7.08 8.35
CA LEU A 133 -12.98 -5.92 7.85
C LEU A 133 -13.62 -5.43 6.56
N ASP A 134 -14.05 -4.17 6.54
CA ASP A 134 -14.60 -3.50 5.35
C ASP A 134 -13.80 -2.25 5.00
N ILE A 135 -13.12 -2.29 3.84
CA ILE A 135 -12.38 -1.16 3.26
C ILE A 135 -13.19 -0.58 2.09
N GLY A 136 -14.02 0.41 2.42
CA GLY A 136 -14.96 1.07 1.52
C GLY A 136 -14.52 2.47 1.07
N GLY A 137 -15.21 3.00 0.07
CA GLY A 137 -14.94 4.35 -0.45
C GLY A 137 -13.56 4.45 -1.10
N ASN A 138 -12.91 5.62 -0.99
CA ASN A 138 -11.55 5.89 -1.46
C ASN A 138 -10.47 5.55 -0.42
N SER A 139 -10.83 4.84 0.65
CA SER A 139 -9.89 4.46 1.69
C SER A 139 -8.82 3.49 1.19
N ARG A 140 -7.63 3.54 1.79
CA ARG A 140 -6.46 2.76 1.37
C ARG A 140 -5.60 2.32 2.54
N VAL A 141 -5.03 1.12 2.43
CA VAL A 141 -3.93 0.63 3.24
C VAL A 141 -2.74 0.43 2.31
N GLN A 142 -1.64 1.15 2.54
CA GLN A 142 -0.54 1.19 1.59
C GLN A 142 0.40 0.01 1.73
N GLY A 143 0.90 -0.33 2.92
CA GLY A 143 1.86 -1.43 3.09
C GLY A 143 1.26 -2.81 3.34
N GLY A 144 -0.06 -2.95 3.34
CA GLY A 144 -0.74 -4.26 3.34
C GLY A 144 -1.64 -4.51 4.56
N VAL A 145 -2.44 -5.57 4.45
CA VAL A 145 -3.38 -6.01 5.49
C VAL A 145 -2.96 -7.41 5.96
N LYS A 146 -2.97 -7.65 7.27
CA LYS A 146 -2.73 -8.94 7.91
C LYS A 146 -3.89 -9.31 8.83
N LEU A 147 -4.56 -10.43 8.58
CA LEU A 147 -5.73 -10.92 9.32
C LEU A 147 -5.43 -12.30 9.91
N GLN A 148 -5.31 -12.36 11.24
CA GLN A 148 -5.06 -13.60 11.95
C GLN A 148 -6.27 -13.99 12.78
N SER A 149 -6.90 -15.10 12.41
CA SER A 149 -8.05 -15.67 13.12
C SER A 149 -8.11 -17.19 13.08
N GLU A 150 -8.63 -17.78 14.15
CA GLU A 150 -8.98 -19.21 14.24
C GLU A 150 -10.45 -19.47 13.85
N SER A 151 -11.19 -18.42 13.48
CA SER A 151 -12.61 -18.44 13.14
C SER A 151 -12.87 -17.84 11.75
N GLN A 152 -14.09 -17.36 11.51
CA GLN A 152 -14.49 -16.75 10.25
C GLN A 152 -13.81 -15.39 10.02
N VAL A 153 -13.34 -15.17 8.80
CA VAL A 153 -12.89 -13.87 8.30
C VAL A 153 -13.85 -13.41 7.21
N GLU A 154 -14.54 -12.30 7.46
CA GLU A 154 -15.27 -11.55 6.45
C GLU A 154 -14.42 -10.35 6.01
N PHE A 155 -13.98 -10.35 4.76
CA PHE A 155 -13.14 -9.30 4.19
C PHE A 155 -13.80 -8.68 2.97
N GLY A 156 -14.27 -7.44 3.14
CA GLY A 156 -14.85 -6.61 2.10
C GLY A 156 -13.86 -5.53 1.67
N VAL A 157 -13.63 -5.40 0.36
CA VAL A 157 -12.75 -4.36 -0.15
C VAL A 157 -13.28 -3.80 -1.47
N SER A 158 -13.37 -2.47 -1.53
CA SER A 158 -13.84 -1.74 -2.71
C SER A 158 -12.72 -1.39 -3.70
N ARG A 159 -11.45 -1.42 -3.26
CA ARG A 159 -10.26 -1.08 -4.04
C ARG A 159 -9.05 -1.93 -3.65
N PRO A 160 -8.14 -2.27 -4.59
CA PRO A 160 -6.95 -3.06 -4.25
C PRO A 160 -6.16 -2.50 -3.05
N VAL A 161 -5.76 -3.39 -2.14
CA VAL A 161 -4.86 -3.07 -1.04
C VAL A 161 -3.43 -2.98 -1.59
N GLY A 162 -2.72 -1.89 -1.30
CA GLY A 162 -1.45 -1.56 -1.96
C GLY A 162 -0.38 -2.64 -1.79
N GLY A 163 -0.16 -3.06 -0.54
CA GLY A 163 0.85 -4.05 -0.19
C GLY A 163 0.39 -5.50 -0.30
N GLY A 164 -0.88 -5.75 -0.65
CA GLY A 164 -1.48 -7.09 -0.62
C GLY A 164 -2.18 -7.43 0.71
N VAL A 165 -2.70 -8.66 0.78
CA VAL A 165 -3.47 -9.15 1.93
C VAL A 165 -2.94 -10.52 2.36
N CYS A 166 -2.79 -10.66 3.67
CA CYS A 166 -2.64 -11.85 4.47
C CYS A 166 -3.52 -11.63 5.73
#